data_AF-A0A2Y9BJH9-F1
#
_entry.id   AF-A0A2Y9BJH9-F1
#
_cell.length_a   1.000
_cell.length_b   1.000
_cell.length_c   1.000
_cell.angle_alpha   90.00
_cell.angle_beta   90.00
_cell.angle_gamma   90.00
#
_symmetry.space_group_name_H-M   'P 1'
#
loop_
_entity.id
_entity.type
_entity.pdbx_description
1 polymer ?
#
loop_
_entity_poly.entity_id
_entity_poly.type
_entity_poly.pdbx_seq_one_letter_code
_entity_poly.pdbx_strand_id
1 'polypeptide(L)' 'MEESMTKEEMQRFLIKEAQRGTAELEAYRNLMEILGIEFPTEKEKSE' A
#
# COMPACT_ATOMS: atom_id res chain seq x y z
N MET A 1 14.95 -1.24 16.20
CA MET A 1 14.53 -0.17 15.28
C MET A 1 13.32 -0.72 14.55
N GLU A 2 12.14 -0.16 14.75
CA GLU A 2 10.99 -0.48 13.90
C GLU A 2 11.31 0.12 12.52
N GLU A 3 11.66 -0.74 11.55
CA GLU A 3 11.91 -0.32 10.17
C GLU A 3 10.56 -0.03 9.51
N SER A 4 10.10 1.21 9.62
CA SER A 4 8.99 1.72 8.80
C SER A 4 9.52 2.03 7.40
N MET A 5 8.81 1.58 6.35
CA MET A 5 9.23 1.88 4.98
C MET A 5 9.22 3.40 4.74
N THR A 6 10.28 3.90 4.14
CA THR A 6 10.40 5.30 3.67
C THR A 6 9.51 5.55 2.45
N LYS A 7 9.24 6.83 2.13
CA LYS A 7 8.42 7.21 0.96
C LYS A 7 9.02 6.68 -0.34
N GLU A 8 10.34 6.71 -0.45
CA GLU A 8 11.08 6.23 -1.62
C GLU A 8 10.95 4.72 -1.79
N GLU A 9 10.92 3.96 -0.70
CA GLU A 9 10.72 2.51 -0.73
C GLU A 9 9.29 2.14 -1.12
N MET A 10 8.30 2.87 -0.62
CA MET A 10 6.89 2.72 -1.05
C MET A 10 6.75 3.00 -2.54
N GLN A 11 7.37 4.07 -3.05
CA GLN A 11 7.32 4.40 -4.47
C GLN A 11 8.01 3.32 -5.33
N ARG A 12 9.17 2.80 -4.91
CA ARG A 12 9.84 1.68 -5.60
C ARG A 12 8.98 0.41 -5.59
N PHE A 13 8.28 0.13 -4.51
CA PHE A 13 7.36 -1.00 -4.41
C PHE A 13 6.24 -0.89 -5.46
N LEU A 14 5.55 0.25 -5.49
CA LEU A 14 4.44 0.49 -6.44
C LEU A 14 4.91 0.42 -7.90
N ILE A 15 6.10 0.95 -8.22
CA ILE A 15 6.68 0.83 -9.57
C ILE A 15 6.89 -0.64 -9.96
N LYS A 16 7.40 -1.47 -9.05
CA LYS A 16 7.60 -2.91 -9.31
C LYS A 16 6.28 -3.64 -9.54
N GLU A 17 5.25 -3.32 -8.77
CA GLU A 17 3.91 -3.90 -8.95
C GLU A 17 3.30 -3.49 -10.29
N ALA A 18 3.42 -2.23 -10.68
CA ALA A 18 2.98 -1.76 -11.99
C ALA A 18 3.73 -2.48 -13.14
N GLN A 19 5.04 -2.70 -13.00
CA GLN A 19 5.83 -3.46 -13.99
C GLN A 19 5.41 -4.93 -14.11
N ARG A 20 4.86 -5.51 -13.04
CA ARG A 20 4.30 -6.87 -13.02
C ARG A 20 2.89 -6.93 -13.60
N GLY A 21 2.26 -5.79 -13.88
CA GLY A 21 0.87 -5.69 -14.33
C GLY A 21 -0.15 -5.79 -13.19
N THR A 22 0.28 -5.62 -11.93
CA THR A 22 -0.64 -5.55 -10.79
C THR A 22 -1.56 -4.34 -10.95
N ALA A 23 -2.85 -4.51 -10.69
CA ALA A 23 -3.80 -3.40 -10.71
C ALA A 23 -3.45 -2.39 -9.59
N GLU A 24 -3.63 -1.09 -9.85
CA GLU A 24 -3.25 -0.03 -8.90
C GLU A 24 -3.85 -0.24 -7.50
N LEU A 25 -5.13 -0.58 -7.43
CA LEU A 25 -5.82 -0.82 -6.15
C LEU A 25 -5.27 -2.04 -5.39
N GLU A 26 -4.81 -3.07 -6.10
CA GLU A 26 -4.18 -4.24 -5.52
C GLU A 26 -2.77 -3.92 -5.01
N ALA A 27 -2.00 -3.13 -5.77
CA ALA A 27 -0.69 -2.67 -5.34
C ALA A 27 -0.78 -1.83 -4.04
N TYR A 28 -1.80 -0.98 -3.89
CA TYR A 28 -2.04 -0.25 -2.64
C TYR A 28 -2.42 -1.16 -1.47
N ARG A 29 -3.27 -2.17 -1.70
CA ARG A 29 -3.62 -3.16 -0.65
C ARG A 29 -2.38 -3.90 -0.16
N ASN A 30 -1.55 -4.40 -1.09
CA ASN A 30 -0.32 -5.10 -0.77
C ASN A 30 0.66 -4.19 0.00
N LEU A 31 0.75 -2.91 -0.39
CA LEU A 31 1.57 -1.95 0.33
C LEU A 31 1.06 -1.71 1.76
N MET A 32 -0.25 -1.56 1.95
CA MET A 32 -0.85 -1.35 3.28
C MET A 32 -0.67 -2.56 4.20
N GLU A 33 -0.78 -3.78 3.66
CA GLU A 33 -0.48 -5.01 4.40
C GLU A 33 0.96 -5.05 4.89
N ILE A 34 1.93 -4.66 4.04
CA ILE A 34 3.35 -4.56 4.43
C ILE A 34 3.57 -3.50 5.52
N LEU A 35 2.84 -2.39 5.45
CA LEU A 35 2.91 -1.31 6.42
C LEU A 35 2.14 -1.62 7.72
N GLY A 36 1.41 -2.74 7.79
CA GLY A 36 0.60 -3.11 8.95
C GLY A 36 -0.59 -2.16 9.18
N ILE A 37 -1.08 -1.49 8.14
CA ILE A 37 -2.24 -0.59 8.19
C ILE A 37 -3.43 -1.22 7.48
N GLU A 38 -4.61 -1.03 8.05
CA GLU A 38 -5.84 -1.50 7.41
C GLU A 38 -6.19 -0.64 6.20
N PHE A 39 -6.59 -1.30 5.12
CA PHE A 39 -7.12 -0.60 3.95
C PHE A 39 -8.45 0.07 4.35
N PRO A 40 -8.61 1.39 4.15
CA PRO A 40 -9.84 2.07 4.52
C PRO A 40 -10.98 1.50 3.67
N THR A 41 -11.85 0.71 4.30
CA THR A 41 -13.10 0.28 3.68
C THR A 41 -14.09 1.43 3.80
N GLU A 42 -14.92 1.66 2.78
CA GLU A 42 -15.87 2.78 2.71
C GLU A 42 -16.90 2.85 3.87
N LYS A 43 -16.84 1.93 4.84
CA LYS A 43 -17.72 1.87 6.01
C LYS A 43 -17.44 2.92 7.09
N GLU A 44 -16.32 3.63 7.05
CA GLU A 44 -16.01 4.71 8.02
C GLU A 44 -16.27 6.12 7.48
N LYS A 45 -17.37 6.30 6.72
CA LYS A 45 -17.96 7.63 6.44
C LYS A 45 -19.41 7.67 6.90
N SER A 46 -19.63 7.34 8.16
CA SER A 46 -20.93 7.47 8.81
C SER A 46 -20.75 7.91 10.25
N GLU A 47 -20.20 9.11 10.46
CA GLU A 47 -20.42 9.96 11.65
C GLU A 47 -19.92 11.38 11.39
#